data_AF-A0A3D1CMB0-F1
#
_entry.id   AF-A0A3D1CMB0-F1
#
_cell.length_a   1.000
_cell.length_b   1.000
_cell.length_c   1.000
_cell.angle_alpha   90.00
_cell.angle_beta   90.00
_cell.angle_gamma   90.00
#
_symmetry.space_group_name_H-M   'P 1'
#
loop_
_entity.id
_entity.type
_entity.pdbx_description
1 polymer ?
#
loop_
_entity_poly.entity_id
_entity_poly.type
_entity_poly.pdbx_seq_one_letter_code
_entity_poly.pdbx_strand_id
1 'polypeptide(L)'
;MESKLPIPTDNIYKFSATFGLALMAISMTLLVLNGHQTNEIIWQNANAIYELQAAKADFSDEKQKILEKKIEIAVENRDILKWLFAVLFAIGFYGSLYGFHKWYKKIQPMHDEILELQRKKLALEVNILEKEDNP
;
A
#
# COMPACT_ATOMS: atom_id res chain seq x y z
N MET A 1 38.72 -14.97 6.49
CA MET A 1 38.17 -14.80 5.12
C MET A 1 36.92 -13.95 5.25
N GLU A 2 36.93 -12.70 4.78
CA GLU A 2 35.70 -11.91 4.74
C GLU A 2 34.70 -12.63 3.83
N SER A 3 33.68 -13.21 4.45
CA SER A 3 32.48 -13.69 3.78
C SER A 3 31.77 -12.49 3.19
N LYS A 4 32.18 -12.10 1.96
CA LYS A 4 31.31 -11.35 1.06
C LYS A 4 30.18 -12.28 0.64
N LEU A 5 29.27 -12.55 1.59
CA LEU A 5 27.93 -13.05 1.29
C LEU A 5 27.41 -12.09 0.22
N PRO A 6 27.19 -12.55 -1.02
CA PRO A 6 26.58 -11.69 -2.02
C PRO A 6 25.27 -11.26 -1.41
N ILE A 7 25.16 -9.97 -1.09
CA ILE A 7 23.91 -9.36 -0.63
C ILE A 7 22.89 -9.81 -1.66
N PRO A 8 21.89 -10.63 -1.28
CA PRO A 8 20.96 -11.17 -2.25
C PRO A 8 20.31 -9.96 -2.90
N THR A 9 20.65 -9.71 -4.15
CA THR A 9 20.13 -8.59 -4.92
C THR A 9 18.63 -8.78 -4.89
N ASP A 10 17.93 -7.92 -4.15
CA ASP A 10 16.56 -8.23 -3.74
C ASP A 10 15.72 -8.44 -4.99
N ASN A 11 15.04 -9.58 -5.04
CA ASN A 11 14.46 -10.06 -6.28
C ASN A 11 13.32 -9.12 -6.70
N ILE A 12 13.36 -8.65 -7.95
CA ILE A 12 12.35 -7.73 -8.50
C ILE A 12 10.90 -8.24 -8.30
N TYR A 13 10.68 -9.55 -8.28
CA TYR A 13 9.35 -10.11 -8.03
C TYR A 13 8.92 -9.94 -6.57
N LYS A 14 9.84 -10.11 -5.59
CA LYS A 14 9.56 -9.81 -4.18
C LYS A 14 9.28 -8.33 -3.98
N PHE A 15 10.10 -7.47 -4.58
CA PHE A 15 9.86 -6.02 -4.55
C PHE A 15 8.49 -5.65 -5.14
N SER A 16 8.12 -6.19 -6.31
CA SER A 16 6.81 -5.91 -6.90
C SER A 16 5.65 -6.41 -6.03
N ALA A 17 5.83 -7.54 -5.33
CA ALA A 17 4.83 -8.09 -4.41
C ALA A 17 4.59 -7.16 -3.22
N THR A 18 5.67 -6.73 -2.56
CA THR A 18 5.63 -5.88 -1.36
C THR A 18 5.27 -4.44 -1.68
N PHE A 19 5.78 -3.89 -2.78
CA PHE A 19 5.41 -2.56 -3.27
C PHE A 19 3.93 -2.50 -3.66
N GLY A 20 3.42 -3.52 -4.34
CA GLY A 20 2.00 -3.63 -4.68
C GLY A 20 1.11 -3.65 -3.43
N LEU A 21 1.48 -4.44 -2.41
CA LEU A 21 0.78 -4.46 -1.12
C LEU A 21 0.82 -3.11 -0.40
N ALA A 22 1.97 -2.44 -0.37
CA ALA A 22 2.10 -1.13 0.25
C ALA A 22 1.20 -0.11 -0.46
N LEU A 23 1.15 -0.14 -1.79
CA LEU A 23 0.33 0.74 -2.60
C LEU A 23 -1.18 0.49 -2.38
N MET A 24 -1.59 -0.76 -2.18
CA MET A 24 -2.95 -1.11 -1.75
C MET A 24 -3.28 -0.55 -0.37
N ALA A 25 -2.39 -0.71 0.62
CA ALA A 25 -2.61 -0.21 1.97
C ALA A 25 -2.73 1.33 2.00
N ILE A 26 -1.86 2.02 1.26
CA ILE A 26 -1.88 3.48 1.12
C ILE A 26 -3.16 3.94 0.44
N SER A 27 -3.53 3.37 -0.70
CA SER A 27 -4.76 3.75 -1.42
C SER A 27 -6.02 3.52 -0.59
N MET A 28 -6.09 2.43 0.17
CA MET A 28 -7.21 2.16 1.09
C MET A 28 -7.27 3.18 2.23
N THR A 29 -6.12 3.59 2.77
CA THR A 29 -6.03 4.61 3.81
C THR A 29 -6.49 5.98 3.27
N LEU A 30 -6.00 6.36 2.10
CA LEU A 30 -6.38 7.61 1.43
C LEU A 30 -7.87 7.64 1.09
N LEU A 31 -8.48 6.51 0.72
CA LEU A 31 -9.91 6.42 0.46
C LEU A 31 -10.74 6.73 1.72
N VAL A 32 -10.34 6.18 2.88
CA VAL A 32 -10.99 6.46 4.17
C VAL A 32 -10.82 7.92 4.57
N LEU A 33 -9.61 8.46 4.44
CA LEU A 33 -9.32 9.86 4.76
C LEU A 33 -10.09 10.83 3.88
N ASN A 34 -10.20 10.56 2.57
CA ASN A 34 -10.99 11.34 1.63
C ASN A 34 -12.48 11.36 2.04
N GLY A 35 -13.04 10.19 2.40
CA GLY A 35 -14.41 10.12 2.90
C GLY A 35 -14.61 10.94 4.18
N HIS A 36 -13.70 10.82 5.15
CA HIS A 36 -13.76 11.57 6.40
C HIS A 36 -13.67 13.08 6.17
N GLN A 37 -12.70 13.55 5.36
CA GLN A 37 -12.51 14.96 5.05
C GLN A 37 -13.72 15.57 4.34
N THR A 38 -14.28 14.88 3.34
CA THR A 38 -15.48 15.37 2.66
C THR A 38 -16.68 15.44 3.60
N ASN A 39 -16.87 14.43 4.45
CA ASN A 39 -17.98 14.44 5.41
C ASN A 39 -17.87 15.61 6.39
N GLU A 40 -16.67 15.90 6.88
CA GLU A 40 -16.42 17.03 7.77
C GLU A 40 -16.74 18.37 7.08
N ILE A 41 -16.31 18.54 5.83
CA ILE A 41 -16.61 19.74 5.04
C ILE A 41 -18.13 19.88 4.82
N ILE A 42 -18.81 18.80 4.46
CA ILE A 42 -20.27 18.81 4.27
C ILE A 42 -20.96 19.21 5.56
N TRP A 43 -20.58 18.60 6.69
CA TRP A 43 -21.18 18.85 8.00
C TRP A 43 -21.01 20.31 8.43
N GLN A 44 -19.80 20.85 8.35
CA GLN A 44 -19.50 22.23 8.73
C GLN A 44 -20.27 23.25 7.87
N ASN A 45 -20.29 23.06 6.55
CA ASN A 45 -20.98 23.99 5.66
C ASN A 45 -22.51 23.85 5.77
N ALA A 46 -23.04 22.65 5.98
CA ALA A 46 -24.47 22.44 6.20
C ALA A 46 -24.96 23.12 7.49
N ASN A 47 -24.20 22.99 8.59
CA ASN A 47 -24.52 23.69 9.85
C ASN A 47 -24.47 25.21 9.66
N ALA A 48 -23.47 25.74 8.97
CA ALA A 48 -23.38 27.17 8.68
C ALA A 48 -24.56 27.68 7.84
N ILE A 49 -25.05 26.90 6.87
CA ILE A 49 -26.26 27.23 6.11
C ILE A 49 -27.48 27.28 7.03
N TYR A 50 -27.64 26.28 7.91
CA TYR A 50 -28.75 26.21 8.86
C TYR A 50 -28.77 27.43 9.82
N GLU A 51 -27.61 27.81 10.35
CA GLU A 51 -27.47 28.97 11.23
C GLU A 51 -27.79 30.30 10.50
N LEU A 52 -27.33 30.45 9.25
CA LEU A 52 -27.63 31.64 8.43
C LEU A 52 -29.12 31.78 8.16
N GLN A 53 -29.80 30.67 7.85
CA GLN A 53 -31.24 30.65 7.63
C GLN A 53 -32.01 30.98 8.92
N ALA A 54 -31.57 30.46 10.07
CA ALA A 54 -32.17 30.77 11.36
C ALA A 54 -32.01 32.25 11.76
N ALA A 55 -30.88 32.87 11.40
CA ALA A 55 -30.58 34.26 11.73
C ALA A 55 -31.27 35.31 10.84
N LYS A 56 -31.89 34.92 9.72
CA LYS A 56 -32.50 35.82 8.71
C LYS A 56 -31.59 37.00 8.32
N ALA A 57 -30.30 36.74 8.14
CA ALA A 57 -29.32 37.79 7.84
C ALA A 57 -29.55 38.40 6.45
N ASP A 58 -29.31 39.71 6.31
CA ASP A 58 -29.52 40.49 5.08
C ASP A 58 -28.64 40.01 3.91
N PHE A 59 -27.49 39.40 4.21
CA PHE A 59 -26.55 38.79 3.24
C PHE A 59 -26.64 37.25 3.22
N SER A 60 -27.73 36.65 3.72
CA SER A 60 -27.86 35.20 3.85
C SER A 60 -27.82 34.47 2.51
N ASP A 61 -28.45 35.02 1.47
CA ASP A 61 -28.54 34.36 0.15
C ASP A 61 -27.19 34.21 -0.56
N GLU A 62 -26.36 35.26 -0.58
CA GLU A 62 -25.04 35.21 -1.22
C GLU A 62 -24.09 34.27 -0.45
N LYS A 63 -24.10 34.36 0.89
CA LYS A 63 -23.28 33.49 1.75
C LYS A 63 -23.71 32.03 1.63
N GLN A 64 -25.01 31.76 1.56
CA GLN A 64 -25.54 30.42 1.36
C GLN A 64 -25.05 29.81 0.05
N LYS A 65 -25.13 30.55 -1.07
CA LYS A 65 -24.62 30.07 -2.37
C LYS A 65 -23.13 29.69 -2.32
N ILE A 66 -22.32 30.46 -1.60
CA ILE A 66 -20.89 30.14 -1.42
C ILE A 66 -20.71 28.83 -0.64
N LEU A 67 -21.48 28.62 0.43
CA LEU A 67 -21.42 27.40 1.25
C LEU A 67 -21.91 26.17 0.47
N GLU A 68 -23.00 26.31 -0.29
CA GLU A 68 -23.49 25.26 -1.19
C GLU A 68 -22.44 24.92 -2.25
N LYS A 69 -21.78 25.93 -2.83
CA LYS A 69 -20.72 25.69 -3.81
C LYS A 69 -19.52 24.96 -3.21
N LYS A 70 -19.16 25.25 -1.95
CA LYS A 70 -18.11 24.50 -1.24
C LYS A 70 -18.47 23.03 -1.06
N ILE A 71 -19.73 22.73 -0.74
CA ILE A 71 -20.24 21.36 -0.63
C ILE A 71 -20.15 20.65 -1.99
N GLU A 72 -20.61 21.30 -3.06
CA GLU A 72 -20.56 20.75 -4.42
C GLU A 72 -19.13 20.39 -4.83
N ILE A 73 -18.19 21.32 -4.65
CA ILE A 73 -16.76 21.10 -4.95
C ILE A 73 -16.18 19.97 -4.10
N ALA A 74 -16.55 19.88 -2.82
CA ALA A 74 -16.08 18.82 -1.93
C ALA A 74 -16.58 17.43 -2.36
N VAL A 75 -17.82 17.34 -2.83
CA VAL A 75 -18.42 16.10 -3.36
C VAL A 75 -17.76 15.70 -4.68
N GLU A 76 -17.56 16.64 -5.60
CA GLU A 76 -16.90 16.39 -6.88
C GLU A 76 -15.46 15.91 -6.68
N ASN A 77 -14.69 16.59 -5.83
CA ASN A 77 -13.32 16.20 -5.48
C ASN A 77 -13.27 14.80 -4.86
N ARG A 78 -14.21 14.47 -3.96
CA ARG A 78 -14.30 13.15 -3.35
C ARG A 78 -14.44 12.07 -4.41
N ASP A 79 -15.32 12.28 -5.38
CA ASP A 79 -15.65 11.27 -6.40
C ASP A 79 -14.50 11.09 -7.41
N ILE A 80 -13.82 12.17 -7.78
CA ILE A 80 -12.59 12.12 -8.59
C ILE A 80 -11.49 11.36 -7.85
N LEU A 81 -11.22 11.72 -6.59
CA LEU A 81 -10.18 11.09 -5.77
C LEU A 81 -10.49 9.62 -5.49
N LYS A 82 -11.77 9.27 -5.27
CA LYS A 82 -12.22 7.89 -5.11
C LYS A 82 -11.85 7.05 -6.34
N TRP A 83 -12.10 7.56 -7.54
CA TRP A 83 -11.71 6.88 -8.78
C TRP A 83 -10.20 6.76 -8.92
N LEU A 84 -9.45 7.83 -8.63
CA LEU A 84 -7.98 7.80 -8.66
C LEU A 84 -7.41 6.75 -7.70
N PHE A 85 -7.91 6.69 -6.46
CA PHE A 85 -7.47 5.70 -5.47
C PHE A 85 -7.89 4.28 -5.85
N ALA A 86 -9.05 4.09 -6.49
CA ALA A 86 -9.45 2.78 -7.01
C ALA A 86 -8.51 2.28 -8.12
N VAL A 87 -8.10 3.17 -9.04
CA VAL A 87 -7.12 2.84 -10.08
C VAL A 87 -5.77 2.49 -9.47
N LEU A 88 -5.29 3.29 -8.51
CA LEU A 88 -4.06 2.99 -7.78
C LEU A 88 -4.16 1.63 -7.07
N PHE A 89 -5.25 1.37 -6.35
CA PHE A 89 -5.47 0.09 -5.69
C PHE A 89 -5.43 -1.08 -6.67
N ALA A 90 -6.06 -0.94 -7.84
CA ALA A 90 -6.02 -1.97 -8.89
C ALA A 90 -4.58 -2.22 -9.39
N ILE A 91 -3.80 -1.17 -9.64
CA ILE A 91 -2.38 -1.29 -10.03
C ILE A 91 -1.59 -2.03 -8.94
N GLY A 92 -1.79 -1.67 -7.67
CA GLY A 92 -1.17 -2.34 -6.53
C GLY A 92 -1.55 -3.81 -6.44
N PHE A 93 -2.83 -4.12 -6.63
CA PHE A 93 -3.36 -5.48 -6.62
C PHE A 93 -2.78 -6.35 -7.72
N TYR A 94 -2.79 -5.89 -8.98
CA TYR A 94 -2.21 -6.63 -10.10
C TYR A 94 -0.70 -6.77 -9.97
N GLY A 95 0.01 -5.71 -9.54
CA GLY A 95 1.44 -5.76 -9.28
C GLY A 95 1.80 -6.76 -8.18
N SER A 96 1.00 -6.79 -7.11
CA SER A 96 1.19 -7.72 -6.01
C SER A 96 0.98 -9.17 -6.43
N LEU A 97 -0.14 -9.46 -7.10
CA LEU A 97 -0.45 -10.79 -7.62
C LEU A 97 0.63 -11.29 -8.59
N TYR A 98 1.08 -10.44 -9.52
CA TYR A 98 2.14 -10.79 -10.46
C TYR A 98 3.45 -11.09 -9.73
N GLY A 99 3.83 -10.23 -8.78
CA GLY A 99 5.02 -10.41 -7.96
C GLY A 99 5.01 -11.72 -7.19
N PHE A 100 3.94 -12.00 -6.46
CA PHE A 100 3.78 -13.26 -5.72
C PHE A 100 3.78 -14.47 -6.64
N HIS A 101 3.07 -14.42 -7.76
CA HIS A 101 2.98 -15.53 -8.70
C HIS A 101 4.36 -15.91 -9.27
N LYS A 102 5.11 -14.91 -9.76
CA LYS A 102 6.45 -15.13 -10.32
C LYS A 102 7.45 -15.52 -9.24
N TRP A 103 7.37 -14.90 -8.07
CA TRP A 103 8.24 -15.25 -6.96
C TRP A 103 8.05 -16.71 -6.54
N TYR A 104 6.80 -17.14 -6.32
CA TYR A 104 6.49 -18.50 -5.90
C TYR A 104 6.89 -19.54 -6.96
N LYS A 105 6.63 -19.28 -8.25
CA LYS A 105 6.93 -20.27 -9.29
C LYS A 105 8.39 -20.35 -9.71
N LYS A 106 9.11 -19.23 -9.73
CA LYS A 106 10.46 -19.16 -10.32
C LYS A 106 11.56 -19.09 -9.28
N ILE A 107 11.33 -18.33 -8.20
CA ILE A 107 12.39 -17.93 -7.30
C ILE A 107 12.38 -18.79 -6.04
N GLN A 108 11.22 -19.21 -5.56
CA GLN A 108 11.13 -20.14 -4.44
C GLN A 108 11.84 -21.46 -4.73
N PRO A 109 11.62 -22.16 -5.87
CA PRO A 109 12.27 -23.44 -6.12
C PRO A 109 13.80 -23.33 -6.22
N MET A 110 14.28 -22.24 -6.83
CA MET A 110 15.72 -21.97 -6.93
C MET A 110 16.35 -21.73 -5.54
N HIS A 111 15.65 -21.02 -4.64
CA HIS A 111 16.12 -20.85 -3.26
C HIS A 111 16.10 -22.17 -2.50
N ASP A 112 15.06 -22.99 -2.68
CA ASP A 112 14.95 -24.29 -2.03
C ASP A 112 16.11 -25.22 -2.46
N GLU A 113 16.49 -25.20 -3.74
CA GLU A 113 17.64 -25.94 -4.27
C GLU A 113 18.97 -25.44 -3.69
N ILE A 114 19.18 -24.12 -3.63
CA ILE A 114 20.37 -23.52 -3.01
C ILE A 114 20.49 -23.94 -1.54
N LEU A 115 19.38 -23.90 -0.79
CA LEU A 115 19.33 -24.30 0.61
C LEU A 115 19.65 -25.79 0.78
N GLU A 116 19.16 -26.65 -0.11
CA GLU A 116 19.46 -28.08 -0.08
C GLU A 116 20.96 -28.34 -0.31
N LEU A 117 21.56 -27.67 -1.29
CA LEU A 117 22.99 -27.78 -1.58
C LEU A 117 23.85 -27.26 -0.42
N GLN A 118 23.46 -26.14 0.19
CA GLN A 118 24.14 -25.60 1.38
C GLN A 118 24.07 -26.57 2.56
N ARG A 119 22.91 -27.19 2.79
CA ARG A 119 22.74 -28.22 3.83
C ARG A 119 23.65 -29.44 3.57
N LYS A 120 23.73 -29.92 2.32
CA LYS A 120 24.60 -31.04 1.95
C LYS A 120 26.07 -30.70 2.16
N LYS A 121 26.50 -29.50 1.74
CA LYS A 121 27.87 -29.02 1.96
C LYS A 121 28.21 -29.00 3.46
N LEU A 122 27.35 -28.40 4.28
CA LEU A 122 27.57 -28.31 5.71
C LEU A 122 27.64 -29.70 6.38
N ALA A 123 26.78 -30.64 5.97
CA ALA A 123 26.82 -32.01 6.48
C ALA A 123 28.12 -32.76 6.11
N LEU A 124 28.67 -32.52 4.91
CA LEU A 124 29.96 -33.08 4.52
C LEU A 124 31.12 -32.47 5.32
N GLU A 125 31.09 -31.15 5.55
CA GLU A 125 32.09 -30.46 6.37
C GLU A 125 32.08 -31.00 7.82
N VAL A 126 30.90 -31.17 8.43
CA VAL A 126 30.78 -31.77 9.76
C VAL A 126 31.34 -33.20 9.80
N ASN A 127 31.00 -34.05 8.83
CA ASN A 127 31.51 -35.42 8.76
C ASN A 127 33.04 -35.50 8.60
N ILE A 128 33.65 -34.54 7.90
CA ILE A 128 35.11 -34.47 7.76
C ILE A 128 35.73 -34.11 9.11
N LEU A 129 35.20 -33.10 9.80
CA LEU A 129 35.68 -32.68 11.11
C LEU A 129 35.56 -33.80 12.16
N GLU A 130 34.45 -34.53 12.19
CA GLU A 130 34.26 -35.66 13.12
C GLU A 130 35.28 -36.79 12.90
N LYS A 131 35.68 -37.03 11.65
CA LYS A 131 36.72 -38.02 11.31
C LYS A 131 38.13 -37.54 11.65
N GLU A 132 38.39 -36.24 11.57
CA GLU A 132 39.66 -35.65 12.00
C GLU A 132 39.81 -35.68 13.53
N ASP A 133 38.71 -35.50 14.27
CA ASP A 133 38.69 -35.55 15.74
C ASP A 133 38.69 -36.98 16.32
N ASN A 134 38.33 -38.00 15.53
CA ASN A 134 38.23 -39.40 15.96
C ASN A 134 38.83 -40.38 14.91
N PRO A 135 40.18 -40.44 14.79
CA PRO A 135 40.90 -41.06 13.68
C PRO A 135 40.85 -42.60 13.62
#